data_AF-A0A401Z6Q1-F1
#
_entry.id   AF-A0A401Z6Q1-F1
#
_cell.length_a   1.000
_cell.length_b   1.000
_cell.length_c   1.000
_cell.angle_alpha   90.00
_cell.angle_beta   90.00
_cell.angle_gamma   90.00
#
_symmetry.space_group_name_H-M   'P 1'
#
loop_
_entity.id
_entity.type
_entity.pdbx_description
1 polymer ?
#
loop_
_entity_poly.entity_id
_entity_poly.type
_entity_poly.pdbx_seq_one_letter_code
_entity_poly.pdbx_strand_id
1 'polypeptide(L)'
;MGKETNKVDIGENANVAESAIAVGHQARAEQTTTTGSATRSAPRTPDELRAAVDELIVRIRAAENTLTDREQALADAEELRHELTLTPPSRVRLKRTATSLRDAVGGATALSGAIALLIQAINTLFPS
;
A
#
# COMPACT_ATOMS: atom_id res chain seq x y z
N MET A 1 36.00 -25.78 -27.69
CA MET A 1 34.66 -25.22 -28.01
C MET A 1 33.63 -25.95 -27.15
N GLY A 2 33.31 -25.42 -25.97
CA GLY A 2 32.20 -25.90 -25.15
C GLY A 2 31.13 -24.82 -25.12
N LYS A 3 29.93 -25.11 -25.60
CA LYS A 3 28.77 -24.21 -25.45
C LYS A 3 28.07 -24.59 -24.16
N GLU A 4 28.16 -23.73 -23.15
CA GLU A 4 27.31 -23.82 -21.96
C GLU A 4 25.97 -23.13 -22.28
N THR A 5 24.91 -23.92 -22.44
CA THR A 5 23.54 -23.40 -22.50
C THR A 5 23.07 -23.14 -21.07
N ASN A 6 23.12 -21.87 -20.67
CA ASN A 6 22.53 -21.40 -19.42
C ASN A 6 20.99 -21.43 -19.55
N LYS A 7 20.34 -22.40 -18.91
CA LYS A 7 18.88 -22.42 -18.74
C LYS A 7 18.53 -21.36 -17.70
N VAL A 8 17.95 -20.24 -18.13
CA VAL A 8 17.28 -19.30 -17.23
C VAL A 8 15.85 -19.77 -17.10
N ASP A 9 15.50 -20.30 -15.93
CA ASP A 9 14.13 -20.60 -15.53
C ASP A 9 13.46 -19.26 -15.19
N ILE A 10 12.75 -18.68 -16.17
CA ILE A 10 11.93 -17.48 -15.96
C ILE A 10 10.60 -17.98 -15.38
N GLY A 11 10.58 -18.13 -14.05
CA GLY A 11 9.37 -18.35 -13.28
C GLY A 11 8.40 -17.18 -13.47
N GLU A 12 7.31 -17.49 -14.15
CA GLU A 12 6.12 -16.71 -14.47
C GLU A 12 5.56 -15.93 -13.26
N ASN A 13 5.59 -14.59 -13.35
CA ASN A 13 4.47 -13.66 -13.08
C ASN A 13 4.96 -12.19 -13.06
N ALA A 14 5.31 -11.68 -14.25
CA ALA A 14 5.44 -10.23 -14.46
C ALA A 14 4.03 -9.62 -14.55
N ASN A 15 3.43 -9.29 -13.41
CA ASN A 15 2.26 -8.42 -13.40
C ASN A 15 2.75 -6.97 -13.52
N VAL A 16 2.78 -6.47 -14.74
CA VAL A 16 2.95 -5.04 -15.05
C VAL A 16 1.65 -4.34 -14.69
N ALA A 17 1.59 -3.74 -13.51
CA ALA A 17 0.51 -2.81 -13.17
C ALA A 17 0.80 -1.47 -13.86
N GLU A 18 0.09 -1.27 -14.96
CA GLU A 18 0.03 -0.07 -15.78
C GLU A 18 -0.40 1.15 -14.96
N SER A 19 0.50 2.12 -14.78
CA SER A 19 0.22 3.57 -14.71
C SER A 19 1.54 4.34 -14.60
N ALA A 20 2.37 4.24 -15.63
CA ALA A 20 3.42 5.21 -15.89
C ALA A 20 2.78 6.39 -16.65
N ILE A 21 2.39 7.44 -15.94
CA ILE A 21 2.17 8.74 -16.60
C ILE A 21 3.55 9.36 -16.81
N ALA A 22 4.21 8.91 -17.87
CA ALA A 22 5.43 9.51 -18.40
C ALA A 22 5.03 10.64 -19.35
N VAL A 23 5.11 11.89 -18.88
CA VAL A 23 5.10 13.06 -19.77
C VAL A 23 6.51 13.64 -19.76
N GLY A 24 7.18 13.60 -20.91
CA GLY A 24 8.41 14.34 -21.16
C GLY A 24 9.62 13.50 -21.57
N HIS A 25 9.72 13.27 -22.88
CA HIS A 25 10.93 13.08 -23.70
C HIS A 25 12.29 13.28 -23.00
N GLN A 26 12.80 12.27 -22.29
CA GLN A 26 14.22 11.92 -22.13
C GLN A 26 14.32 10.69 -21.20
N ALA A 27 14.26 9.51 -21.82
CA ALA A 27 14.51 8.24 -21.15
C ALA A 27 15.99 8.13 -20.75
N ARG A 28 16.33 8.65 -19.57
CA ARG A 28 17.36 8.04 -18.72
C ARG A 28 16.66 7.64 -17.43
N ALA A 29 16.13 6.43 -17.45
CA ALA A 29 15.85 5.70 -16.23
C ALA A 29 17.21 5.39 -15.59
N GLU A 30 17.77 6.38 -14.89
CA GLU A 30 18.68 6.09 -13.80
C GLU A 30 17.86 5.23 -12.83
N GLN A 31 18.04 3.92 -12.96
CA GLN A 31 17.73 2.94 -11.92
C GLN A 31 18.53 3.34 -10.68
N THR A 32 18.02 4.33 -9.96
CA THR A 32 18.22 4.45 -8.53
C THR A 32 17.45 3.29 -7.94
N THR A 33 18.12 2.15 -7.92
CA THR A 33 17.77 0.99 -7.13
C THR A 33 17.86 1.44 -5.67
N THR A 34 16.84 2.14 -5.18
CA THR A 34 16.59 2.26 -3.77
C THR A 34 16.18 0.86 -3.32
N THR A 35 17.20 0.08 -2.93
CA THR A 35 17.08 -1.00 -1.95
C THR A 35 16.18 -0.50 -0.82
N GLY A 36 14.89 -0.86 -0.86
CA GLY A 36 13.93 -0.43 0.15
C GLY A 36 12.46 -0.50 -0.24
N SER A 37 12.10 -0.51 -1.53
CA SER A 37 10.70 -0.70 -1.92
C SER A 37 10.47 -2.13 -2.39
N ALA A 38 10.42 -3.06 -1.43
CA ALA A 38 9.67 -4.28 -1.67
C ALA A 38 8.29 -3.85 -2.17
N THR A 39 7.88 -4.33 -3.34
CA THR A 39 6.51 -4.19 -3.84
C THR A 39 5.61 -4.80 -2.77
N ARG A 40 5.14 -3.96 -1.82
CA ARG A 40 4.46 -4.44 -0.62
C ARG A 40 3.18 -5.09 -1.11
N SER A 41 3.09 -6.41 -0.97
CA SER A 41 1.90 -7.15 -1.41
C SER A 41 0.71 -6.73 -0.55
N ALA A 42 -0.47 -6.63 -1.15
CA ALA A 42 -1.69 -6.35 -0.42
C ALA A 42 -1.93 -7.44 0.65
N PRO A 43 -2.39 -7.06 1.87
CA PRO A 43 -2.75 -8.03 2.91
C PRO A 43 -3.77 -9.06 2.41
N ARG A 44 -3.56 -10.34 2.74
CA ARG A 44 -4.36 -11.48 2.29
C ARG A 44 -5.15 -12.14 3.40
N THR A 45 -4.94 -11.74 4.66
CA THR A 45 -5.70 -12.21 5.82
C THR A 45 -6.15 -11.03 6.70
N PRO A 46 -7.19 -11.19 7.53
CA PRO A 46 -7.59 -10.15 8.49
C PRO A 46 -6.47 -9.76 9.47
N ASP A 47 -5.63 -10.70 9.89
CA ASP A 47 -4.49 -10.42 10.77
C ASP A 47 -3.36 -9.67 10.05
N GLU A 48 -3.06 -10.02 8.80
CA GLU A 48 -2.14 -9.23 7.96
C GLU A 48 -2.66 -7.81 7.73
N LEU A 49 -3.98 -7.66 7.60
CA LEU A 49 -4.61 -6.35 7.44
C LEU A 49 -4.46 -5.51 8.72
N ARG A 50 -4.67 -6.10 9.91
CA ARG A 50 -4.42 -5.45 11.20
C ARG A 50 -2.95 -5.02 11.33
N ALA A 51 -2.02 -5.92 11.04
CA ALA A 51 -0.58 -5.62 11.10
C ALA A 51 -0.20 -4.49 10.14
N ALA A 52 -0.75 -4.47 8.93
CA ALA A 52 -0.52 -3.40 7.96
C ALA A 52 -1.08 -2.04 8.43
N VAL A 53 -2.18 -2.03 9.17
CA VAL A 53 -2.75 -0.82 9.78
C VAL A 53 -1.89 -0.33 10.93
N ASP A 54 -1.42 -1.21 11.81
CA ASP A 54 -0.50 -0.82 12.90
C ASP A 54 0.81 -0.23 12.34
N GLU A 55 1.34 -0.83 11.27
CA GLU A 55 2.52 -0.30 10.59
C GLU A 55 2.24 1.08 9.96
N LEU A 56 1.05 1.27 9.38
CA LEU A 56 0.64 2.56 8.84
C LEU A 56 0.55 3.63 9.94
N ILE A 57 0.00 3.31 11.11
CA ILE A 57 -0.04 4.22 12.27
C ILE A 57 1.38 4.67 12.65
N VAL A 58 2.35 3.74 12.71
CA VAL A 58 3.75 4.08 13.00
C VAL A 58 4.31 5.03 11.95
N ARG A 59 4.04 4.78 10.66
CA ARG A 59 4.51 5.65 9.56
C ARG A 59 3.87 7.03 9.58
N ILE A 60 2.57 7.14 9.91
CA ILE A 60 1.87 8.43 10.07
C ILE A 60 2.46 9.21 11.26
N ARG A 61 2.75 8.53 12.39
CA ARG A 61 3.40 9.17 13.55
C ARG A 61 4.77 9.73 13.19
N ALA A 62 5.53 9.04 12.35
CA ALA A 62 6.85 9.48 11.89
C ALA A 62 6.81 10.57 10.79
N ALA A 63 5.68 10.77 10.11
CA ALA A 63 5.54 11.70 8.99
C ALA A 63 5.14 13.13 9.44
N GLU A 64 5.81 13.65 10.48
CA GLU A 64 5.38 14.83 11.26
C GLU A 64 4.86 16.03 10.45
N ASN A 65 5.64 16.53 9.48
CA ASN A 65 5.30 17.72 8.69
C ASN A 65 4.98 17.41 7.22
N THR A 66 4.81 16.13 6.86
CA THR A 66 4.64 15.71 5.46
C THR A 66 3.18 15.50 5.08
N LEU A 67 2.30 15.42 6.08
CA LEU A 67 0.88 15.14 5.91
C LEU A 67 0.06 16.43 5.88
N THR A 68 -1.03 16.42 5.11
CA THR A 68 -2.00 17.53 5.11
C THR A 68 -2.71 17.65 6.45
N ASP A 69 -3.18 16.54 7.01
CA ASP A 69 -3.81 16.51 8.33
C ASP A 69 -3.39 15.24 9.09
N ARG A 70 -2.31 15.39 9.88
CA ARG A 70 -1.72 14.27 10.65
C ARG A 70 -2.64 13.77 11.76
N GLU A 71 -3.34 14.68 12.44
CA GLU A 71 -4.24 14.32 13.54
C GLU A 71 -5.44 13.53 13.01
N GLN A 72 -6.04 14.00 11.91
CA GLN A 72 -7.10 13.27 11.23
C GLN A 72 -6.61 11.92 10.68
N ALA A 73 -5.42 11.87 10.06
CA ALA A 73 -4.87 10.62 9.56
C ALA A 73 -4.61 9.59 10.68
N LEU A 74 -4.16 10.03 11.86
CA LEU A 74 -4.01 9.13 13.01
C LEU A 74 -5.37 8.66 13.54
N ALA A 75 -6.33 9.57 13.67
CA ALA A 75 -7.68 9.24 14.11
C ALA A 75 -8.34 8.20 13.18
N ASP A 76 -8.24 8.40 11.86
CA ASP A 76 -8.80 7.48 10.87
C ASP A 76 -8.08 6.12 10.89
N ALA A 77 -6.75 6.10 11.02
CA ALA A 77 -5.99 4.85 11.11
C ALA A 77 -6.31 4.06 12.40
N GLU A 78 -6.50 4.75 13.52
CA GLU A 78 -6.93 4.13 14.79
C GLU A 78 -8.39 3.64 14.75
N GLU A 79 -9.29 4.37 14.10
CA GLU A 79 -10.67 3.91 13.84
C GLU A 79 -10.65 2.65 12.96
N LEU A 80 -9.82 2.61 11.93
CA LEU A 80 -9.66 1.43 11.06
C LEU A 80 -9.20 0.22 11.87
N ARG A 81 -8.21 0.41 12.74
CA ARG A 81 -7.72 -0.64 13.64
C ARG A 81 -8.82 -1.13 14.57
N HIS A 82 -9.58 -0.22 15.18
CA HIS A 82 -10.69 -0.56 16.07
C HIS A 82 -11.78 -1.36 15.35
N GLU A 83 -12.21 -0.92 14.18
CA GLU A 83 -13.22 -1.61 13.38
C GLU A 83 -12.78 -3.05 13.03
N LEU A 84 -11.49 -3.27 12.74
CA LEU A 84 -10.94 -4.61 12.48
C LEU A 84 -10.92 -5.54 13.71
N THR A 85 -11.16 -5.03 14.91
CA THR A 85 -11.34 -5.85 16.12
C THR A 85 -12.78 -6.30 16.33
N LEU A 86 -13.75 -5.66 15.66
CA LEU A 86 -15.16 -6.02 15.75
C LEU A 86 -15.44 -7.33 14.98
N THR A 87 -16.42 -8.09 15.45
CA THR A 87 -16.83 -9.36 14.82
C THR A 87 -18.36 -9.38 14.61
N PRO A 88 -18.85 -9.33 13.35
CA PRO A 88 -18.11 -9.10 12.12
C PRO A 88 -17.70 -7.62 11.95
N PRO A 89 -16.57 -7.33 11.30
CA PRO A 89 -16.20 -5.96 10.94
C PRO A 89 -17.12 -5.41 9.84
N SER A 90 -17.42 -4.11 9.88
CA SER A 90 -18.26 -3.44 8.88
C SER A 90 -17.45 -2.97 7.68
N ARG A 91 -17.63 -3.63 6.53
CA ARG A 91 -17.01 -3.23 5.25
C ARG A 91 -17.25 -1.76 4.90
N VAL A 92 -18.48 -1.27 5.10
CA VAL A 92 -18.86 0.13 4.78
C VAL A 92 -18.04 1.10 5.61
N ARG A 93 -17.89 0.82 6.92
CA ARG A 93 -17.06 1.65 7.81
C ARG A 93 -15.59 1.56 7.44
N LEU A 94 -15.05 0.35 7.25
CA LEU A 94 -13.66 0.15 6.82
C LEU A 94 -13.33 0.92 5.53
N LYS A 95 -14.17 0.85 4.50
CA LYS A 95 -13.94 1.59 3.24
C LYS A 95 -14.04 3.09 3.42
N ARG A 96 -15.04 3.57 4.18
CA ARG A 96 -15.23 5.00 4.42
C ARG A 96 -14.02 5.57 5.15
N THR A 97 -13.60 4.94 6.24
CA THR A 97 -12.47 5.37 7.05
C THR A 97 -11.15 5.26 6.26
N ALA A 98 -10.92 4.20 5.48
CA ALA A 98 -9.73 4.11 4.60
C ALA A 98 -9.71 5.19 3.51
N THR A 99 -10.88 5.63 3.03
CA THR A 99 -10.97 6.72 2.04
C THR A 99 -10.67 8.06 2.70
N SER A 100 -11.25 8.33 3.88
CA SER A 100 -10.94 9.51 4.69
C SER A 100 -9.43 9.60 4.99
N LEU A 101 -8.83 8.47 5.39
CA LEU A 101 -7.39 8.37 5.65
C LEU A 101 -6.56 8.75 4.42
N ARG A 102 -6.98 8.33 3.22
CA ARG A 102 -6.31 8.69 1.96
C ARG A 102 -6.34 10.19 1.72
N ASP A 103 -7.45 10.83 2.03
CA ASP A 103 -7.62 12.27 1.83
C ASP A 103 -6.82 13.06 2.90
N ALA A 104 -6.78 12.58 4.14
CA ALA A 104 -6.01 13.17 5.25
C ALA A 104 -4.48 13.11 5.06
N VAL A 105 -3.95 12.04 4.46
CA VAL A 105 -2.50 11.95 4.18
C VAL A 105 -2.04 12.87 3.04
N GLY A 106 -2.96 13.44 2.27
CA GLY A 106 -2.74 14.46 1.25
C GLY A 106 -1.43 14.39 0.47
N GLY A 107 -1.46 13.79 -0.71
CA GLY A 107 -0.34 13.78 -1.66
C GLY A 107 0.92 13.03 -1.23
N ALA A 108 1.05 12.60 0.03
CA ALA A 108 2.16 11.79 0.54
C ALA A 108 2.19 10.41 -0.14
N THR A 109 2.81 10.34 -1.31
CA THR A 109 2.82 9.18 -2.24
C THR A 109 3.20 7.86 -1.56
N ALA A 110 4.13 7.89 -0.62
CA ALA A 110 4.58 6.71 0.12
C ALA A 110 3.50 6.13 1.07
N LEU A 111 2.56 6.95 1.54
CA LEU A 111 1.44 6.55 2.39
C LEU A 111 0.19 6.25 1.57
N SER A 112 -0.07 7.04 0.52
CA SER A 112 -1.16 6.81 -0.43
C SER A 112 -1.09 5.41 -1.05
N GLY A 113 0.09 4.93 -1.41
CA GLY A 113 0.28 3.55 -1.90
C GLY A 113 -0.07 2.48 -0.87
N ALA A 114 0.30 2.68 0.40
CA ALA A 114 -0.05 1.75 1.48
C ALA A 114 -1.57 1.71 1.72
N ILE A 115 -2.22 2.88 1.71
CA ILE A 115 -3.68 3.00 1.89
C ILE A 115 -4.43 2.33 0.74
N ALA A 116 -3.95 2.47 -0.50
CA ALA A 116 -4.55 1.80 -1.66
C ALA A 116 -4.51 0.26 -1.52
N LEU A 117 -3.40 -0.30 -1.02
CA LEU A 117 -3.27 -1.73 -0.74
C LEU A 117 -4.22 -2.19 0.38
N LEU A 118 -4.43 -1.36 1.42
CA LEU A 118 -5.42 -1.64 2.47
C LEU A 118 -6.84 -1.66 1.90
N ILE A 119 -7.21 -0.68 1.07
CA ILE A 119 -8.53 -0.63 0.42
C ILE A 119 -8.74 -1.87 -0.46
N GLN A 120 -7.74 -2.28 -1.23
CA GLN A 120 -7.79 -3.50 -2.03
C GLN A 120 -8.03 -4.72 -1.15
N ALA A 121 -7.23 -4.90 -0.09
CA ALA A 121 -7.38 -6.00 0.86
C ALA A 121 -8.75 -6.02 1.54
N ILE A 122 -9.29 -4.87 1.95
CA ILE A 122 -10.64 -4.76 2.52
C ILE A 122 -11.71 -5.29 1.54
N ASN A 123 -11.61 -4.95 0.25
CA ASN A 123 -12.56 -5.44 -0.75
C ASN A 123 -12.43 -6.95 -1.01
N THR A 124 -11.23 -7.50 -0.92
CA THR A 124 -10.97 -8.93 -1.13
C THR A 124 -11.36 -9.79 0.09
N LEU A 125 -11.04 -9.33 1.29
CA LEU A 125 -11.21 -10.09 2.54
C LEU A 125 -12.62 -10.02 3.11
N PHE A 126 -13.33 -8.92 2.84
CA PHE A 126 -14.71 -8.72 3.27
C PHE A 126 -15.61 -8.52 2.06
N PRO A 127 -15.76 -9.56 1.20
CA PRO A 127 -16.72 -9.50 0.11
C PRO A 127 -18.12 -9.52 0.73
N SER A 128 -18.85 -8.44 0.56
CA SER A 128 -20.28 -8.33 0.88
C SER A 128 -21.03 -8.04 -0.41
#